data_AF-W7EVB7-F1
#
_entry.id   AF-W7EVB7-F1
#
_cell.length_a   1.000
_cell.length_b   1.000
_cell.length_c   1.000
_cell.angle_alpha   90.00
_cell.angle_beta   90.00
_cell.angle_gamma   90.00
#
_symmetry.space_group_name_H-M   'P 1'
#
loop_
_entity.id
_entity.type
_entity.pdbx_description
1 polymer ?
#
loop_
_entity_poly.entity_id
_entity_poly.type
_entity_poly.pdbx_seq_one_letter_code
_entity_poly.pdbx_strand_id
1 'polypeptide(L)'
;MNVQFVDTVKKDIYNSGWNLRIRKEENVDNIELTYKKRYLVNEGNSATTEESTNAALNKAKQDGFDSTISYNAQVEVGCQKHTLSISLDKKIPDSGSSKLELPKVQKSRDVLIKKAPDMFKDWQGKNWGIQRLEKSIIYGSVLAKRSKGTFDQFTLSIEVWPIRKSKEDETPAPIVEASFKAPDLIKALDGRAKLQAFLKDKD
;
A
#
# COMPACT_ATOMS: atom_id res chain seq x y z
N MET A 1 1.80 -14.95 -0.59
CA MET A 1 2.65 -13.88 -0.03
C MET A 1 2.29 -13.66 1.43
N ASN A 2 3.22 -13.21 2.27
CA ASN A 2 2.91 -12.82 3.64
C ASN A 2 3.20 -11.33 3.83
N VAL A 3 2.32 -10.64 4.55
CA VAL A 3 2.34 -9.17 4.66
C VAL A 3 2.05 -8.74 6.10
N GLN A 4 2.79 -7.75 6.57
CA GLN A 4 2.48 -7.08 7.84
C GLN A 4 2.63 -5.57 7.70
N PHE A 5 1.87 -4.84 8.52
CA PHE A 5 1.93 -3.39 8.61
C PHE A 5 2.52 -2.98 9.96
N VAL A 6 3.19 -1.84 10.00
CA VAL A 6 3.84 -1.33 11.21
C VAL A 6 3.33 0.07 11.49
N ASP A 7 2.70 0.24 12.64
CA ASP A 7 2.12 1.52 13.07
C ASP A 7 1.98 1.57 14.61
N THR A 8 1.77 2.74 15.18
CA THR A 8 1.49 2.89 16.61
C THR A 8 0.11 2.30 16.95
N VAL A 9 -0.14 2.10 18.24
CA VAL A 9 -1.47 1.67 18.73
C VAL A 9 -2.57 2.66 18.32
N LYS A 10 -2.22 3.96 18.22
CA LYS A 10 -3.13 5.03 17.79
C LYS A 10 -3.17 5.23 16.28
N LYS A 11 -2.40 4.44 15.53
CA LYS A 11 -2.28 4.52 14.07
C LYS A 11 -1.77 5.89 13.60
N ASP A 12 -0.84 6.48 14.34
CA ASP A 12 -0.33 7.84 14.07
C ASP A 12 0.33 7.92 12.67
N ILE A 13 0.99 6.85 12.22
CA ILE A 13 1.61 6.82 10.90
C ILE A 13 0.52 6.81 9.81
N TYR A 14 -0.46 5.91 9.92
CA TYR A 14 -1.60 5.87 9.01
C TYR A 14 -2.40 7.18 8.97
N ASN A 15 -2.67 7.77 10.13
CA ASN A 15 -3.44 9.01 10.25
C ASN A 15 -2.69 10.23 9.68
N SER A 16 -1.36 10.18 9.58
CA SER A 16 -0.55 11.19 8.86
C SER A 16 -0.54 10.97 7.33
N GLY A 17 -1.22 9.94 6.85
CA GLY A 17 -1.30 9.52 5.46
C GLY A 17 -0.12 8.67 4.98
N TRP A 18 0.74 8.20 5.88
CA TRP A 18 1.80 7.23 5.57
C TRP A 18 1.33 5.80 5.81
N ASN A 19 1.78 4.85 5.01
CA ASN A 19 1.54 3.43 5.21
C ASN A 19 2.87 2.69 5.07
N LEU A 20 3.25 1.96 6.12
CA LEU A 20 4.45 1.13 6.14
C LEU A 20 4.06 -0.32 6.05
N ARG A 21 4.67 -1.04 5.12
CA ARG A 21 4.41 -2.46 4.86
C ARG A 21 5.73 -3.22 4.78
N ILE A 22 5.74 -4.40 5.38
CA ILE A 22 6.79 -5.40 5.19
C ILE A 22 6.13 -6.59 4.49
N ARG A 23 6.70 -7.04 3.37
CA ARG A 23 6.13 -8.09 2.53
C ARG A 23 7.19 -9.09 2.08
N LYS A 24 6.81 -10.35 2.13
CA LYS A 24 7.56 -11.47 1.55
C LYS A 24 6.71 -12.14 0.48
N GLU A 25 7.23 -12.18 -0.73
CA GLU A 25 6.64 -12.93 -1.84
C GLU A 25 7.24 -14.34 -1.87
N GLU A 26 6.46 -15.30 -2.39
CA GLU A 26 6.91 -16.67 -2.55
C GLU A 26 7.96 -16.72 -3.66
N ASN A 27 9.03 -17.51 -3.48
CA ASN A 27 10.13 -17.64 -4.44
C ASN A 27 10.87 -16.33 -4.78
N VAL A 28 10.89 -15.35 -3.87
CA VAL A 28 11.64 -14.10 -4.03
C VAL A 28 12.63 -13.93 -2.88
N ASP A 29 13.93 -13.84 -3.14
CA ASP A 29 14.99 -13.91 -2.11
C ASP A 29 15.20 -12.65 -1.25
N ASN A 30 14.20 -11.78 -1.18
CA ASN A 30 14.24 -10.58 -0.37
C ASN A 30 12.90 -10.35 0.34
N ILE A 31 12.97 -9.51 1.37
CA ILE A 31 11.81 -8.90 2.00
C ILE A 31 11.72 -7.46 1.52
N GLU A 32 10.55 -7.08 1.04
CA GLU A 32 10.22 -5.73 0.59
C GLU A 32 9.71 -4.89 1.77
N LEU A 33 10.28 -3.69 1.91
CA LEU A 33 9.82 -2.65 2.82
C LEU A 33 9.24 -1.52 1.97
N THR A 34 7.98 -1.19 2.14
CA THR A 34 7.32 -0.10 1.42
C THR A 34 7.05 1.07 2.36
N TYR A 35 7.46 2.26 1.94
CA TYR A 35 7.05 3.55 2.51
C TYR A 35 6.12 4.23 1.52
N LYS A 36 4.82 4.28 1.80
CA LYS A 36 3.83 4.86 0.90
C LYS A 36 3.15 6.06 1.56
N LYS A 37 3.28 7.25 0.98
CA LYS A 37 2.47 8.42 1.33
C LYS A 37 1.25 8.48 0.41
N ARG A 38 0.07 8.70 0.98
CA ARG A 38 -1.16 8.90 0.23
C ARG A 38 -1.65 10.33 0.35
N TYR A 39 -2.19 10.81 -0.77
CA TYR A 39 -2.93 12.06 -0.90
C TYR A 39 -4.31 11.71 -1.45
N LEU A 40 -5.33 12.27 -0.81
CA LEU A 40 -6.69 12.12 -1.29
C LEU A 40 -6.83 12.88 -2.61
N VAL A 41 -7.36 12.22 -3.64
CA VAL A 41 -7.74 12.85 -4.91
C VAL A 41 -9.23 13.16 -4.89
N ASN A 42 -10.05 12.18 -4.52
CA ASN A 42 -11.49 12.33 -4.38
C ASN A 42 -12.07 11.31 -3.38
N GLU A 43 -13.20 11.64 -2.76
CA GLU A 43 -13.98 10.75 -1.90
C GLU A 43 -15.31 10.35 -2.55
N GLY A 44 -15.74 9.11 -2.28
CA GLY A 44 -17.03 8.60 -2.72
C GLY A 44 -17.08 8.26 -4.21
N ASN A 45 -18.29 8.33 -4.78
CA ASN A 45 -18.56 7.98 -6.18
C ASN A 45 -18.29 9.13 -7.16
N SER A 46 -17.75 10.26 -6.69
CA SER A 46 -17.43 11.40 -7.53
C SER A 46 -16.32 11.06 -8.53
N ALA A 47 -16.47 11.53 -9.77
CA ALA A 47 -15.52 11.21 -10.84
C ALA A 47 -14.09 11.68 -10.50
N THR A 48 -13.09 10.85 -10.78
CA THR A 48 -11.69 11.30 -10.80
C THR A 48 -11.51 12.22 -11.99
N THR A 49 -11.21 13.49 -11.75
CA THR A 49 -10.89 14.46 -12.81
C THR A 49 -9.40 14.70 -12.88
N GLU A 50 -8.93 15.18 -14.03
CA GLU A 50 -7.55 15.66 -14.18
C GLU A 50 -7.24 16.78 -13.16
N GLU A 51 -8.19 17.69 -12.94
CA GLU A 51 -8.08 18.77 -11.95
C GLU A 51 -7.84 18.23 -10.53
N SER A 52 -8.68 17.29 -10.06
CA SER A 52 -8.52 16.69 -8.73
C SER A 52 -7.18 15.94 -8.59
N THR A 53 -6.72 15.32 -9.68
CA THR A 53 -5.42 14.63 -9.74
C THR A 53 -4.27 15.64 -9.65
N ASN A 54 -4.36 16.74 -10.39
CA ASN A 54 -3.38 17.82 -10.38
C ASN A 54 -3.31 18.53 -9.01
N ALA A 55 -4.44 18.69 -8.32
CA ALA A 55 -4.47 19.21 -6.96
C ALA A 55 -3.69 18.31 -5.98
N ALA A 56 -3.90 16.99 -6.04
CA ALA A 56 -3.15 16.04 -5.23
C ALA A 56 -1.65 16.02 -5.56
N LEU A 57 -1.29 16.10 -6.86
CA LEU A 57 0.09 16.21 -7.31
C LEU A 57 0.76 17.49 -6.79
N ASN A 58 0.07 18.63 -6.87
CA ASN A 58 0.58 19.90 -6.37
C ASN A 58 0.78 19.86 -4.86
N LYS A 59 -0.15 19.24 -4.12
CA LYS A 59 0.03 19.04 -2.67
C LYS A 59 1.23 18.16 -2.36
N ALA A 60 1.43 17.05 -3.09
CA ALA A 60 2.60 16.21 -2.93
C ALA A 60 3.91 16.98 -3.18
N LYS A 61 3.96 17.82 -4.24
CA LYS A 61 5.11 18.68 -4.53
C LYS A 61 5.39 19.70 -3.43
N GLN A 62 4.36 20.37 -2.92
CA GLN A 62 4.49 21.31 -1.79
C GLN A 62 5.04 20.63 -0.54
N ASP A 63 4.68 19.36 -0.34
CA ASP A 63 5.18 18.53 0.75
C ASP A 63 6.57 17.92 0.44
N GLY A 64 7.23 18.32 -0.66
CA GLY A 64 8.60 17.93 -1.03
C GLY A 64 8.71 16.69 -1.91
N PHE A 65 7.60 16.15 -2.40
CA PHE A 65 7.61 15.03 -3.36
C PHE A 65 7.59 15.56 -4.80
N ASP A 66 8.75 15.96 -5.30
CA ASP A 66 8.93 16.40 -6.69
C ASP A 66 9.59 15.32 -7.58
N SER A 67 9.93 15.67 -8.82
CA SER A 67 10.52 14.73 -9.79
C SER A 67 12.00 14.41 -9.53
N THR A 68 12.65 15.06 -8.56
CA THR A 68 14.08 14.87 -8.26
C THR A 68 14.33 13.72 -7.30
N ILE A 69 13.28 13.22 -6.63
CA ILE A 69 13.37 12.12 -5.68
C ILE A 69 13.00 10.77 -6.33
N SER A 70 13.52 9.68 -5.78
CA SER A 70 13.39 8.32 -6.32
C SER A 70 12.06 7.61 -6.00
N TYR A 71 10.98 8.37 -5.77
CA TYR A 71 9.69 7.80 -5.42
C TYR A 71 8.85 7.54 -6.66
N ASN A 72 8.09 6.44 -6.64
CA ASN A 72 7.11 6.13 -7.67
C ASN A 72 5.76 6.74 -7.32
N ALA A 73 5.20 7.52 -8.24
CA ALA A 73 3.85 8.07 -8.14
C ALA A 73 2.86 7.19 -8.90
N GLN A 74 1.68 6.95 -8.30
CA GLN A 74 0.58 6.22 -8.94
C GLN A 74 -0.77 6.75 -8.44
N VAL A 75 -1.70 6.99 -9.36
CA VAL A 75 -3.11 7.23 -9.01
C VAL A 75 -3.81 5.88 -8.84
N GLU A 76 -4.32 5.62 -7.65
CA GLU A 76 -5.14 4.47 -7.29
C GLU A 76 -6.62 4.88 -7.38
N VAL A 77 -7.36 4.33 -8.35
CA VAL A 77 -8.79 4.60 -8.56
C VAL A 77 -9.60 3.42 -8.00
N GLY A 78 -9.79 3.39 -6.68
CA GLY A 78 -10.56 2.34 -6.00
C GLY A 78 -12.07 2.51 -6.12
N CYS A 79 -12.84 1.56 -5.57
CA CYS A 79 -14.30 1.62 -5.61
C CYS A 79 -14.90 2.80 -4.83
N GLN A 80 -14.33 3.15 -3.68
CA GLN A 80 -14.86 4.16 -2.75
C GLN A 80 -13.95 5.39 -2.59
N LYS A 81 -12.68 5.25 -2.95
CA LYS A 81 -11.64 6.26 -2.70
C LYS A 81 -10.68 6.30 -3.87
N HIS A 82 -10.33 7.51 -4.26
CA HIS A 82 -9.31 7.77 -5.26
C HIS A 82 -8.14 8.49 -4.59
N THR A 83 -6.94 7.95 -4.73
CA THR A 83 -5.75 8.47 -4.04
C THR A 83 -4.55 8.53 -4.94
N LEU A 84 -3.75 9.58 -4.80
CA LEU A 84 -2.38 9.60 -5.29
C LEU A 84 -1.48 8.96 -4.24
N SER A 85 -0.79 7.90 -4.63
CA SER A 85 0.21 7.20 -3.82
C SER A 85 1.61 7.59 -4.30
N ILE A 86 2.46 8.03 -3.37
CA ILE A 86 3.90 8.25 -3.57
C ILE A 86 4.63 7.19 -2.75
N SER A 87 5.31 6.25 -3.41
CA SER A 87 5.89 5.07 -2.77
C SER A 87 7.38 4.92 -3.01
N LEU A 88 8.10 4.52 -1.97
CA LEU A 88 9.48 4.09 -2.03
C LEU A 88 9.59 2.67 -1.46
N ASP A 89 10.03 1.75 -2.32
CA ASP A 89 10.31 0.38 -1.92
C ASP A 89 11.81 0.20 -1.64
N LYS A 90 12.12 -0.50 -0.57
CA LYS A 90 13.46 -0.94 -0.20
C LYS A 90 13.46 -2.45 -0.06
N LYS A 91 14.60 -3.07 -0.30
CA LYS A 91 14.78 -4.51 -0.13
C LYS A 91 15.79 -4.77 0.98
N ILE A 92 15.51 -5.79 1.79
CA ILE A 92 16.49 -6.39 2.70
C ILE A 92 16.69 -7.86 2.31
N PRO A 93 17.91 -8.40 2.45
CA PRO A 93 18.15 -9.83 2.21
C PRO A 93 17.23 -10.65 3.11
N ASP A 94 16.69 -11.73 2.55
CA ASP A 94 16.09 -12.77 3.36
C ASP A 94 17.20 -13.69 3.90
N SER A 95 17.14 -14.05 5.18
CA SER A 95 18.12 -14.91 5.83
C SER A 95 18.00 -16.40 5.45
N GLY A 96 17.30 -16.72 4.36
CA GLY A 96 17.43 -18.00 3.67
C GLY A 96 16.45 -19.09 4.06
N SER A 97 15.32 -18.77 4.71
CA SER A 97 14.24 -19.77 4.82
C SER A 97 13.32 -19.64 3.61
N SER A 98 13.05 -20.73 2.90
CA SER A 98 11.99 -20.84 1.87
C SER A 98 10.57 -20.53 2.41
N LYS A 99 10.46 -20.16 3.68
CA LYS A 99 9.23 -19.87 4.38
C LYS A 99 8.88 -18.41 4.16
N LEU A 100 7.57 -18.13 4.04
CA LEU A 100 7.01 -16.77 3.99
C LEU A 100 7.08 -16.07 5.37
N GLU A 101 8.15 -16.28 6.12
CA GLU A 101 8.35 -15.71 7.45
C GLU A 101 8.69 -14.22 7.36
N LEU A 102 8.15 -13.45 8.31
CA LEU A 102 8.39 -12.01 8.42
C LEU A 102 9.08 -11.70 9.75
N PRO A 103 9.88 -10.62 9.81
CA PRO A 103 10.55 -10.23 11.05
C PRO A 103 9.54 -9.93 12.16
N LYS A 104 9.87 -10.33 13.39
CA LYS A 104 9.10 -9.96 14.60
C LYS A 104 9.20 -8.45 14.88
N VAL A 105 8.47 -7.97 15.89
CA VAL A 105 8.29 -6.54 16.20
C VAL A 105 9.61 -5.78 16.25
N GLN A 106 10.56 -6.15 17.12
CA GLN A 106 11.80 -5.39 17.28
C GLN A 106 12.60 -5.32 15.97
N LYS A 107 12.80 -6.47 15.31
CA LYS A 107 13.53 -6.52 14.05
C LYS A 107 12.84 -5.72 12.95
N SER A 108 11.50 -5.74 12.90
CA SER A 108 10.71 -4.94 11.96
C SER A 108 10.92 -3.45 12.15
N ARG A 109 10.92 -2.97 13.41
CA ARG A 109 11.24 -1.58 13.73
C ARG A 109 12.65 -1.24 13.28
N ASP A 110 13.64 -2.07 13.64
CA ASP A 110 15.05 -1.82 13.33
C ASP A 110 15.29 -1.70 11.81
N VAL A 111 14.73 -2.62 11.01
CA VAL A 111 14.93 -2.59 9.56
C VAL A 111 14.21 -1.42 8.89
N LEU A 112 13.04 -1.03 9.40
CA LEU A 112 12.34 0.16 8.92
C LEU A 112 13.12 1.42 9.30
N ILE A 113 13.51 1.60 10.57
CA ILE A 113 14.31 2.75 11.02
C ILE A 113 15.60 2.88 10.19
N LYS A 114 16.33 1.78 9.99
CA LYS A 114 17.58 1.77 9.21
C LYS A 114 17.40 2.15 7.74
N LYS A 115 16.23 1.85 7.15
CA LYS A 115 15.94 2.08 5.72
C LYS A 115 14.99 3.25 5.49
N ALA A 116 14.62 3.99 6.54
CA ALA A 116 13.67 5.07 6.50
C ALA A 116 14.20 6.23 5.63
N PRO A 117 13.45 6.66 4.61
CA PRO A 117 13.84 7.81 3.81
C PRO A 117 13.64 9.12 4.59
N ASP A 118 14.41 10.15 4.23
CA ASP A 118 14.41 11.45 4.92
C ASP A 118 13.00 12.07 4.99
N MET A 119 12.24 12.02 3.88
CA MET A 119 10.86 12.48 3.82
C MET A 119 9.95 11.84 4.88
N PHE A 120 10.15 10.55 5.20
CA PHE A 120 9.39 9.88 6.26
C PHE A 120 9.96 10.22 7.64
N LYS A 121 11.29 10.22 7.79
CA LYS A 121 11.96 10.48 9.07
C LYS A 121 11.55 11.83 9.65
N ASP A 122 11.48 12.87 8.82
CA ASP A 122 11.27 14.24 9.26
C ASP A 122 9.89 14.83 8.88
N TRP A 123 8.92 13.96 8.52
CA TRP A 123 7.63 14.35 7.93
C TRP A 123 6.88 15.50 8.64
N GLN A 124 6.66 15.39 9.96
CA GLN A 124 6.00 16.44 10.77
C GLN A 124 6.99 17.05 11.77
N GLY A 125 8.25 17.18 11.35
CA GLY A 125 9.35 17.66 12.18
C GLY A 125 10.43 16.61 12.39
N LYS A 126 11.57 17.07 12.90
CA LYS A 126 12.79 16.26 13.03
C LYS A 126 12.54 14.96 13.78
N ASN A 127 12.96 13.84 13.20
CA ASN A 127 12.85 12.47 13.71
C ASN A 127 11.41 12.00 14.00
N TRP A 128 10.39 12.67 13.49
CA TRP A 128 9.00 12.28 13.68
C TRP A 128 8.77 10.80 13.36
N GLY A 129 9.19 10.34 12.18
CA GLY A 129 8.92 8.97 11.71
C GLY A 129 9.66 7.91 12.54
N ILE A 130 10.88 8.22 12.96
CA ILE A 130 11.69 7.34 13.81
C ILE A 130 11.04 7.15 15.18
N GLN A 131 10.63 8.25 15.83
CA GLN A 131 9.97 8.21 17.13
C GLN A 131 8.64 7.42 17.10
N ARG A 132 7.92 7.45 15.96
CA ARG A 132 6.71 6.64 15.79
C ARG A 132 7.08 5.16 15.64
N LEU A 133 8.05 4.83 14.78
CA LEU A 133 8.52 3.45 14.59
C LEU A 133 8.99 2.79 15.89
N GLU A 134 9.70 3.51 16.75
CA GLU A 134 10.14 3.01 18.07
C GLU A 134 8.97 2.55 18.96
N LYS A 135 7.79 3.17 18.79
CA LYS A 135 6.55 2.88 19.53
C LYS A 135 5.57 2.00 18.74
N SER A 136 5.88 1.63 17.50
CA SER A 136 4.96 0.92 16.61
C SER A 136 4.79 -0.54 16.96
N ILE A 137 3.59 -1.09 16.84
CA ILE A 137 3.30 -2.52 16.89
C ILE A 137 3.18 -3.08 15.47
N ILE A 138 3.07 -4.41 15.37
CA ILE A 138 2.75 -5.08 14.12
C ILE A 138 1.22 -5.27 14.03
N TYR A 139 0.67 -4.91 12.88
CA TYR A 139 -0.67 -5.31 12.45
C TYR A 139 -0.54 -6.42 11.39
N GLY A 140 -1.06 -7.61 11.70
CA GLY A 140 -0.84 -8.83 10.92
C GLY A 140 0.04 -9.85 11.67
N SER A 141 0.76 -10.75 11.00
CA SER A 141 0.88 -10.89 9.55
C SER A 141 -0.34 -11.56 8.90
N VAL A 142 -0.58 -11.27 7.62
CA VAL A 142 -1.64 -11.88 6.81
C VAL A 142 -1.02 -12.66 5.66
N LEU A 143 -1.29 -13.97 5.64
CA LEU A 143 -0.90 -14.86 4.56
C LEU A 143 -1.94 -14.76 3.43
N ALA A 144 -1.70 -13.83 2.51
CA ALA A 144 -2.56 -13.60 1.35
C ALA A 144 -2.19 -14.48 0.17
N LYS A 145 -3.20 -14.95 -0.56
CA LYS A 145 -3.02 -15.62 -1.86
C LYS A 145 -3.11 -14.59 -2.96
N ARG A 146 -2.21 -14.69 -3.94
CA ARG A 146 -2.22 -13.83 -5.13
C ARG A 146 -2.22 -14.69 -6.38
N SER A 147 -3.12 -14.37 -7.30
CA SER A 147 -3.20 -14.96 -8.63
C SER A 147 -3.06 -13.86 -9.67
N LYS A 148 -2.52 -14.19 -10.84
CA LYS A 148 -2.42 -13.28 -11.98
C LYS A 148 -3.10 -13.91 -13.18
N GLY A 149 -3.75 -13.08 -13.98
CA GLY A 149 -4.36 -13.46 -15.25
C GLY A 149 -4.45 -12.24 -16.17
N THR A 150 -5.34 -12.32 -17.16
CA THR A 150 -5.58 -11.22 -18.09
C THR A 150 -7.06 -10.89 -18.11
N PHE A 151 -7.39 -9.60 -18.09
CA PHE A 151 -8.75 -9.09 -18.25
C PHE A 151 -8.69 -7.83 -19.10
N ASP A 152 -9.47 -7.77 -20.18
CA ASP A 152 -9.52 -6.64 -21.11
C ASP A 152 -8.12 -6.10 -21.50
N GLN A 153 -7.23 -7.02 -21.91
CA GLN A 153 -5.83 -6.74 -22.29
C GLN A 153 -4.90 -6.29 -21.14
N PHE A 154 -5.42 -6.05 -19.93
CA PHE A 154 -4.62 -5.76 -18.75
C PHE A 154 -4.21 -7.04 -18.02
N THR A 155 -3.00 -7.04 -17.46
CA THR A 155 -2.64 -8.04 -16.45
C THR A 155 -3.45 -7.77 -15.19
N LEU A 156 -4.38 -8.67 -14.88
CA LEU A 156 -5.20 -8.62 -13.68
C LEU A 156 -4.50 -9.37 -12.54
N SER A 157 -4.46 -8.76 -11.37
CA SER A 157 -4.09 -9.42 -10.11
C SER A 157 -5.35 -9.63 -9.27
N ILE A 158 -5.52 -10.83 -8.74
CA ILE A 158 -6.51 -11.14 -7.71
C ILE A 158 -5.76 -11.47 -6.42
N GLU A 159 -6.10 -10.77 -5.33
CA GLU A 159 -5.54 -11.02 -4.02
C GLU A 159 -6.65 -11.37 -3.02
N VAL A 160 -6.50 -12.49 -2.33
CA VAL A 160 -7.44 -12.97 -1.31
C VAL A 160 -6.77 -12.86 0.06
N TRP A 161 -7.35 -12.01 0.89
CA TRP A 161 -6.84 -11.64 2.21
C TRP A 161 -7.74 -12.22 3.31
N PRO A 162 -7.31 -13.27 4.03
CA PRO A 162 -8.05 -13.75 5.19
C PRO A 162 -7.87 -12.77 6.35
N ILE A 163 -8.87 -11.95 6.62
CA ILE A 163 -8.86 -10.96 7.70
C ILE A 163 -9.90 -11.35 8.75
N ARG A 164 -9.52 -11.33 10.03
CA ARG A 164 -10.49 -11.57 11.12
C ARG A 164 -11.65 -10.58 11.06
N LYS A 165 -12.86 -11.04 11.39
CA LYS A 165 -14.08 -10.21 11.33
C LYS A 165 -14.05 -9.03 12.29
N SER A 166 -13.49 -9.20 13.48
CA SER A 166 -13.35 -8.12 14.46
C SER A 166 -12.18 -8.37 15.42
N LYS A 167 -12.06 -7.55 16.47
CA LYS A 167 -11.08 -7.79 17.53
C LYS A 167 -11.51 -8.94 18.44
N GLU A 168 -12.82 -9.17 18.55
CA GLU A 168 -13.46 -10.18 19.40
C GLU A 168 -13.79 -11.47 18.63
N ASP A 169 -13.89 -11.42 17.30
CA ASP A 169 -14.13 -12.57 16.41
C ASP A 169 -12.93 -12.80 15.48
N GLU A 170 -12.15 -13.83 15.83
CA GLU A 170 -10.96 -14.23 15.09
C GLU A 170 -11.26 -15.04 13.81
N THR A 171 -12.53 -15.36 13.54
CA THR A 171 -12.91 -16.11 12.34
C THR A 171 -12.48 -15.34 11.09
N PRO A 172 -11.67 -15.93 10.20
CA PRO A 172 -11.22 -15.25 9.00
C PRO A 172 -12.38 -15.09 8.01
N ALA A 173 -12.58 -13.85 7.55
CA ALA A 173 -13.42 -13.52 6.41
C ALA A 173 -12.52 -13.01 5.26
N PRO A 174 -12.72 -13.50 4.02
CA PRO A 174 -11.90 -13.04 2.91
C PRO A 174 -12.28 -11.62 2.50
N ILE A 175 -11.28 -10.76 2.36
CA ILE A 175 -11.36 -9.55 1.54
C ILE A 175 -10.68 -9.88 0.21
N VAL A 176 -11.41 -9.70 -0.90
CA VAL A 176 -10.90 -9.96 -2.25
C VAL A 176 -10.62 -8.63 -2.93
N GLU A 177 -9.39 -8.45 -3.41
CA GLU A 177 -9.00 -7.33 -4.25
C GLU A 177 -8.79 -7.84 -5.69
N ALA A 178 -9.41 -7.16 -6.66
CA ALA A 178 -9.12 -7.31 -8.08
C ALA A 178 -8.54 -6.00 -8.60
N SER A 179 -7.31 -6.03 -9.12
CA SER A 179 -6.60 -4.82 -9.53
C SER A 179 -5.74 -5.02 -10.77
N PHE A 180 -5.60 -3.97 -11.55
CA PHE A 180 -4.75 -3.91 -12.74
C PHE A 180 -4.06 -2.54 -12.81
N LYS A 181 -3.06 -2.42 -13.67
CA LYS A 181 -2.39 -1.14 -13.98
C LYS A 181 -2.72 -0.74 -15.41
N ALA A 182 -2.98 0.54 -15.62
CA ALA A 182 -3.17 1.14 -16.92
C ALA A 182 -2.15 2.30 -17.09
N PRO A 183 -1.79 2.66 -18.33
CA PRO A 183 -0.81 3.72 -18.58
C PRO A 183 -1.35 5.13 -18.33
N ASP A 184 -2.67 5.31 -18.35
CA ASP A 184 -3.33 6.60 -18.18
C ASP A 184 -4.69 6.47 -17.46
N LEU A 185 -5.23 7.61 -17.01
CA LEU A 185 -6.47 7.67 -16.24
C LEU A 185 -7.69 7.22 -17.07
N ILE A 186 -7.73 7.54 -18.36
CA ILE A 186 -8.87 7.21 -19.24
C ILE A 186 -9.00 5.68 -19.34
N LYS A 187 -7.89 4.99 -19.66
CA LYS A 187 -7.84 3.53 -19.71
C LYS A 187 -8.08 2.87 -18.35
N ALA A 188 -7.59 3.49 -17.27
CA ALA A 188 -7.86 3.00 -15.92
C ALA A 188 -9.36 3.05 -15.58
N LEU A 189 -10.04 4.14 -15.91
CA LEU A 189 -11.48 4.31 -15.66
C LEU A 189 -12.33 3.37 -16.52
N ASP A 190 -12.02 3.25 -17.81
CA ASP A 190 -12.70 2.31 -18.72
C ASP A 190 -12.54 0.85 -18.27
N GLY A 191 -11.30 0.41 -18.01
CA GLY A 191 -11.03 -0.94 -17.52
C GLY A 191 -11.70 -1.23 -16.18
N ARG A 192 -11.77 -0.24 -15.28
CA ARG A 192 -12.46 -0.36 -13.99
C ARG A 192 -13.95 -0.54 -14.19
N ALA A 193 -14.58 0.27 -15.05
CA ALA A 193 -16.00 0.18 -15.33
C ALA A 193 -16.36 -1.21 -15.90
N LYS A 194 -15.56 -1.71 -16.84
CA LYS A 194 -15.72 -3.06 -17.41
C LYS A 194 -15.56 -4.15 -16.36
N LEU A 195 -14.53 -4.06 -15.51
CA LEU A 195 -14.32 -5.04 -14.43
C LEU A 195 -15.47 -5.04 -13.42
N GLN A 196 -15.95 -3.85 -13.03
CA GLN A 196 -17.09 -3.72 -12.12
C GLN A 196 -18.38 -4.29 -12.73
N ALA A 197 -18.64 -4.04 -14.02
CA ALA A 197 -19.77 -4.61 -14.72
C ALA A 197 -19.68 -6.14 -14.79
N PHE A 198 -18.50 -6.68 -15.12
CA PHE A 198 -18.25 -8.12 -15.17
C PHE A 198 -18.49 -8.80 -13.82
N LEU A 199 -18.01 -8.20 -12.72
CA LEU A 199 -18.18 -8.78 -11.38
C LEU A 199 -19.64 -8.76 -10.92
N LYS A 200 -20.38 -7.67 -11.21
CA LYS A 200 -21.81 -7.56 -10.88
C LYS A 200 -22.70 -8.57 -11.62
N ASP A 201 -22.27 -9.04 -12.79
CA ASP A 201 -22.96 -10.10 -13.54
C ASP A 201 -22.76 -11.50 -12.92
N LYS A 202 -21.84 -11.64 -11.95
CA LYS A 202 -21.54 -12.91 -11.26
C LYS A 202 -22.12 -13.00 -9.85
N ASP A 203 -22.73 -11.92 -9.36
CA ASP A 203 -23.49 -11.87 -8.11
C ASP A 203 -24.96 -12.27 -8.35
#